data_AF-A0A2T5ITL2-F1
#
_entry.id   AF-A0A2T5ITL2-F1
#
_cell.length_a   1.000
_cell.length_b   1.000
_cell.length_c   1.000
_cell.angle_alpha   90.00
_cell.angle_beta   90.00
_cell.angle_gamma   90.00
#
_symmetry.space_group_name_H-M   'P 1'
#
loop_
_entity.id
_entity.type
_entity.pdbx_description
1 polymer ?
#
loop_
_entity_poly.entity_id
_entity_poly.type
_entity_poly.pdbx_seq_one_letter_code
_entity_poly.pdbx_strand_id
1 'polypeptide(L)'
;MPRRTWTNEQRAAQAEKMRKQKIWELSTGPKTTKGKQKVAQNGRKNATGKNLTKDEYIALIKQMNPKLVEDSELLEEMLSGITFKDDKATKKPNKDMTVVNGVFREVKRDMWTIKDVETARKKVDVIIKRLSQVVNMTMDTCQQLHNLHKKYEYEYEAAQIKKRASFNNPFPKC
;
A
#
# COMPACT_ATOMS: atom_id res chain seq x y z
N MET A 1 -17.92 17.88 38.75
CA MET A 1 -18.32 18.88 37.74
C MET A 1 -19.78 18.66 37.39
N PRO A 2 -20.65 19.68 37.40
CA PRO A 2 -22.05 19.52 37.04
C PRO A 2 -22.16 19.05 35.58
N ARG A 3 -22.93 17.97 35.34
CA ARG A 3 -23.21 17.45 34.00
C ARG A 3 -24.16 18.43 33.32
N ARG A 4 -23.75 19.03 32.19
CA ARG A 4 -24.62 19.90 31.41
C ARG A 4 -25.85 19.11 30.93
N THR A 5 -27.02 19.46 31.46
CA THR A 5 -28.31 18.94 31.01
C THR A 5 -28.77 19.70 29.78
N TRP A 6 -29.04 18.99 28.70
CA TRP A 6 -29.50 19.58 27.45
C TRP A 6 -31.02 19.75 27.45
N THR A 7 -31.49 20.98 27.20
CA THR A 7 -32.92 21.22 26.99
C THR A 7 -33.38 20.63 25.65
N ASN A 8 -34.69 20.42 25.48
CA ASN A 8 -35.25 19.87 24.24
C ASN A 8 -34.98 20.79 23.04
N GLU A 9 -35.07 22.10 23.23
CA GLU A 9 -34.75 23.12 22.21
C GLU A 9 -33.29 23.06 21.78
N GLN A 10 -32.36 22.90 22.75
CA GLN A 10 -30.94 22.75 22.45
C GLN A 10 -30.65 21.46 21.67
N ARG A 11 -31.34 20.35 21.99
CA ARG A 11 -31.25 19.10 21.23
C ARG A 11 -31.76 19.28 19.80
N ALA A 12 -32.88 19.98 19.61
CA ALA A 12 -33.45 20.26 18.29
C ALA A 12 -32.51 21.14 17.44
N ALA A 13 -32.03 22.27 18.00
CA ALA A 13 -31.11 23.17 17.32
C ALA A 13 -29.79 22.48 16.92
N GLN A 14 -29.27 21.61 17.79
CA GLN A 14 -28.08 20.82 17.47
C GLN A 14 -28.37 19.76 16.40
N ALA A 15 -29.53 19.11 16.43
CA ALA A 15 -29.94 18.16 15.41
C ALA A 15 -30.04 18.83 14.04
N GLU A 16 -30.60 20.04 13.95
CA GLU A 16 -30.60 20.84 12.72
C GLU A 16 -29.20 21.19 12.23
N LYS A 17 -28.31 21.62 13.14
CA LYS A 17 -26.90 21.89 12.81
C LYS A 17 -26.21 20.64 12.26
N MET A 18 -26.38 19.49 12.91
CA MET A 18 -25.81 18.21 12.44
C MET A 18 -26.39 17.82 11.07
N ARG A 19 -27.69 18.04 10.83
CA ARG A 19 -28.32 17.79 9.53
C ARG A 19 -27.79 18.69 8.42
N LYS A 20 -27.55 19.97 8.70
CA LYS A 20 -26.95 20.92 7.75
C LYS A 20 -25.50 20.56 7.44
N GLN A 21 -24.72 20.21 8.46
CA GLN A 21 -23.29 19.92 8.33
C GLN A 21 -23.00 18.54 7.72
N LYS A 22 -23.93 17.59 7.83
CA LYS A 22 -23.81 16.22 7.30
C LYS A 22 -22.45 15.57 7.56
N ILE A 23 -21.94 15.70 8.78
CA ILE A 23 -20.59 15.26 9.15
C ILE A 23 -20.31 13.77 8.83
N TRP A 24 -21.35 12.95 8.70
CA TRP A 24 -21.25 11.55 8.28
C TRP A 24 -20.82 11.36 6.82
N GLU A 25 -21.03 12.35 5.95
CA GLU A 25 -20.53 12.35 4.57
C GLU A 25 -19.00 12.47 4.57
N LEU A 26 -18.43 13.26 5.50
CA LEU A 26 -16.99 13.40 5.72
C LEU A 26 -16.37 12.23 6.49
N SER A 27 -17.15 11.25 6.92
CA SER A 27 -16.62 10.07 7.61
C SER A 27 -15.70 9.30 6.67
N THR A 28 -14.42 9.21 7.06
CA THR A 28 -13.37 8.41 6.42
C THR A 28 -13.48 6.92 6.74
N GLY A 29 -14.57 6.50 7.40
CA GLY A 29 -14.85 5.11 7.70
C GLY A 29 -15.07 4.27 6.43
N PRO A 30 -14.88 2.95 6.51
CA PRO A 30 -15.03 2.08 5.35
C PRO A 30 -16.46 2.08 4.82
N LYS A 31 -16.63 2.43 3.54
CA LYS A 31 -17.93 2.47 2.86
C LYS A 31 -18.36 1.09 2.31
N THR A 32 -17.42 0.17 2.12
CA THR A 32 -17.68 -1.18 1.60
C THR A 32 -18.03 -2.16 2.70
N THR A 33 -18.82 -3.20 2.37
CA THR A 33 -19.19 -4.29 3.30
C THR A 33 -17.95 -4.96 3.90
N LYS A 34 -16.95 -5.26 3.05
CA LYS A 34 -15.65 -5.83 3.47
C LYS A 34 -14.92 -4.92 4.46
N GLY A 35 -14.91 -3.61 4.20
CA GLY A 35 -14.25 -2.64 5.09
C GLY A 35 -14.95 -2.53 6.45
N LYS A 36 -16.29 -2.53 6.47
CA LYS A 36 -17.08 -2.52 7.70
C LYS A 36 -16.82 -3.75 8.56
N GLN A 37 -16.77 -4.93 7.95
CA GLN A 37 -16.43 -6.18 8.64
C GLN A 37 -15.04 -6.12 9.28
N LYS A 38 -14.05 -5.55 8.59
CA LYS A 38 -12.69 -5.39 9.14
C LYS A 38 -12.67 -4.46 10.35
N VAL A 39 -13.35 -3.31 10.28
CA VAL A 39 -13.38 -2.35 11.40
C VAL A 39 -14.17 -2.89 12.60
N ALA A 40 -15.23 -3.66 12.37
CA ALA A 40 -15.98 -4.33 13.44
C ALA A 40 -15.11 -5.29 14.28
N GLN A 41 -14.01 -5.80 13.72
CA GLN A 41 -13.09 -6.68 14.43
C GLN A 41 -12.10 -5.91 15.33
N ASN A 42 -11.94 -4.59 15.18
CA ASN A 42 -11.00 -3.82 16.01
C ASN A 42 -11.35 -3.86 17.50
N GLY A 43 -12.63 -3.97 17.86
CA GLY A 43 -13.08 -4.15 19.24
C GLY A 43 -12.68 -5.50 19.86
N ARG A 44 -12.34 -6.50 19.02
CA ARG A 44 -11.89 -7.83 19.48
C ARG A 44 -10.39 -7.86 19.84
N LYS A 45 -9.63 -6.80 19.51
CA LYS A 45 -8.17 -6.75 19.76
C LYS A 45 -7.83 -6.82 21.27
N ASN A 46 -8.73 -6.36 22.12
CA ASN A 46 -8.60 -6.40 23.58
C ASN A 46 -9.53 -7.43 24.23
N ALA A 47 -10.28 -8.21 23.44
CA ALA A 47 -11.03 -9.32 23.98
C ALA A 47 -10.04 -10.42 24.37
N THR A 48 -10.21 -10.99 25.56
CA THR A 48 -9.39 -12.08 26.08
C THR A 48 -9.31 -13.18 25.01
N GLY A 49 -8.14 -13.36 24.41
CA GLY A 49 -7.91 -14.25 23.26
C GLY A 49 -8.03 -15.74 23.57
N LYS A 50 -8.73 -16.11 24.64
CA LYS A 50 -8.99 -17.50 24.98
C LYS A 50 -10.04 -18.00 23.97
N ASN A 51 -9.58 -18.79 23.01
CA ASN A 51 -10.47 -19.62 22.20
C ASN A 51 -11.08 -20.66 23.14
N LEU A 52 -12.27 -20.36 23.65
CA LEU A 52 -13.04 -21.25 24.53
C LEU A 52 -13.51 -22.47 23.74
N THR A 53 -13.56 -23.62 24.39
CA THR A 53 -14.35 -24.75 23.88
C THR A 53 -15.84 -24.41 23.91
N LYS A 54 -16.66 -25.17 23.18
CA LYS A 54 -18.12 -24.98 23.20
C LYS A 54 -18.66 -25.01 24.65
N ASP A 55 -18.18 -25.96 25.43
CA ASP A 55 -18.60 -26.15 26.83
C ASP A 55 -18.15 -25.00 27.74
N GLU A 56 -16.91 -24.52 27.59
CA GLU A 56 -16.43 -23.36 28.35
C GLU A 56 -17.23 -22.09 28.04
N TYR A 57 -17.66 -21.92 26.78
CA TYR A 57 -18.48 -20.78 26.35
C TYR A 57 -19.91 -20.87 26.88
N ILE A 58 -20.51 -22.06 26.85
CA ILE A 58 -21.83 -22.33 27.44
C ILE A 58 -21.80 -22.05 28.95
N ALA A 59 -20.76 -22.50 29.66
CA ALA A 59 -20.59 -22.26 31.09
C ALA A 59 -20.50 -20.76 31.41
N LEU A 60 -19.77 -19.98 30.60
CA LEU A 60 -19.66 -18.53 30.75
C LEU A 60 -21.02 -17.83 30.54
N ILE A 61 -21.79 -18.22 29.52
CA ILE A 61 -23.12 -17.64 29.27
C ILE A 61 -24.06 -17.94 30.45
N LYS A 62 -24.06 -19.18 30.94
CA LYS A 62 -24.86 -19.59 32.11
C LYS A 62 -24.48 -18.80 33.37
N GLN A 63 -23.20 -18.51 33.56
CA GLN A 63 -22.72 -17.65 34.66
C GLN A 63 -23.21 -16.21 34.52
N MET A 64 -23.21 -15.65 33.30
CA MET A 64 -23.62 -14.27 33.04
C MET A 64 -25.13 -14.07 33.04
N ASN A 65 -25.90 -15.11 32.73
CA ASN A 65 -27.36 -15.05 32.72
C ASN A 65 -27.95 -16.39 33.20
N PRO A 66 -28.25 -16.53 34.50
CA PRO A 66 -28.73 -17.78 35.07
C PRO A 66 -30.12 -18.19 34.56
N LYS A 67 -30.88 -17.28 33.94
CA LYS A 67 -32.19 -17.61 33.34
C LYS A 67 -32.09 -18.40 32.03
N LEU A 68 -30.93 -18.37 31.36
CA LEU A 68 -30.66 -19.14 30.14
C LEU A 68 -30.27 -20.59 30.42
N VAL A 69 -30.23 -21.01 31.69
CA VAL A 69 -29.90 -22.39 32.08
C VAL A 69 -31.01 -23.36 31.66
N GLU A 70 -32.26 -22.91 31.66
CA GLU A 70 -33.44 -23.72 31.34
C GLU A 70 -33.65 -23.90 29.82
N ASP A 71 -33.29 -22.89 29.02
CA ASP A 71 -33.52 -22.89 27.55
C ASP A 71 -32.32 -23.45 26.78
N SER A 72 -31.86 -24.66 27.13
CA SER A 72 -30.69 -25.27 26.49
C SER A 72 -30.83 -25.46 24.98
N GLU A 73 -32.06 -25.69 24.50
CA GLU A 73 -32.36 -25.85 23.07
C GLU A 73 -32.18 -24.55 22.28
N LEU A 74 -32.66 -23.43 22.83
CA LEU A 74 -32.45 -22.10 22.26
C LEU A 74 -30.97 -21.74 22.20
N LEU A 75 -30.22 -22.11 23.24
CA LEU A 75 -28.79 -21.91 23.29
C LEU A 75 -28.09 -22.69 22.18
N GLU A 76 -28.44 -23.96 21.97
CA GLU A 76 -27.88 -24.80 20.89
C GLU A 76 -28.17 -24.23 19.49
N GLU A 77 -29.40 -23.74 19.26
CA GLU A 77 -29.77 -23.06 18.01
C GLU A 77 -28.92 -21.80 17.78
N MET A 78 -28.77 -20.95 18.80
CA MET A 78 -27.97 -19.72 18.75
C MET A 78 -26.47 -20.00 18.52
N LEU A 79 -25.96 -21.12 19.04
CA LEU A 79 -24.55 -21.48 18.94
C LEU A 79 -24.20 -22.23 17.64
N SER A 80 -25.18 -22.73 16.90
CA SER A 80 -24.99 -23.47 15.63
C SER A 80 -24.19 -22.71 14.56
N GLY A 81 -24.24 -21.37 14.57
CA GLY A 81 -23.50 -20.50 13.65
C GLY A 81 -22.08 -20.13 14.11
N ILE A 82 -21.65 -20.56 15.30
CA ILE A 82 -20.36 -20.20 15.89
C ILE A 82 -19.37 -21.36 15.71
N THR A 83 -18.14 -21.04 15.30
CA THR A 83 -17.06 -22.03 15.18
C THR A 83 -16.22 -22.04 16.45
N PHE A 84 -16.09 -23.21 17.07
CA PHE A 84 -15.35 -23.39 18.32
C PHE A 84 -13.95 -23.95 18.08
N LYS A 85 -13.13 -23.99 19.13
CA LYS A 85 -11.75 -24.49 19.07
C LYS A 85 -11.69 -25.96 18.64
N ASP A 86 -12.65 -26.75 19.09
CA ASP A 86 -12.69 -28.20 18.87
C ASP A 86 -13.00 -28.55 17.40
N ASP A 87 -13.79 -27.71 16.71
CA ASP A 87 -14.06 -27.81 15.27
C ASP A 87 -12.82 -27.60 14.40
N LYS A 88 -11.78 -26.95 14.93
CA LYS A 88 -10.52 -26.71 14.20
C LYS A 88 -9.55 -27.88 14.30
N ALA A 89 -9.66 -28.72 15.33
CA ALA A 89 -8.77 -29.87 15.51
C ALA A 89 -9.04 -30.96 14.46
N THR A 90 -10.30 -31.13 14.05
CA THR A 90 -10.74 -32.11 13.04
C THR A 90 -10.43 -31.67 11.60
N LYS A 91 -10.15 -30.37 11.37
CA LYS A 91 -9.88 -29.78 10.05
C LYS A 91 -8.40 -29.57 9.73
N LYS A 92 -7.47 -30.26 10.41
CA LYS A 92 -6.07 -30.23 9.96
C LYS A 92 -5.99 -30.92 8.59
N PRO A 93 -5.52 -30.23 7.54
CA PRO A 93 -5.37 -30.85 6.23
C PRO A 93 -4.41 -32.04 6.34
N ASN A 94 -4.77 -33.16 5.73
CA ASN A 94 -3.95 -34.36 5.72
C ASN A 94 -2.52 -34.00 5.25
N LYS A 95 -1.49 -34.53 5.93
CA LYS A 95 -0.09 -34.11 5.75
C LYS A 95 0.33 -34.24 4.28
N ASP A 96 -0.16 -35.26 3.59
CA ASP A 96 0.06 -35.51 2.16
C ASP A 96 -0.48 -34.38 1.28
N MET A 97 -1.67 -33.85 1.61
CA MET A 97 -2.27 -32.73 0.88
C MET A 97 -1.47 -31.43 1.07
N THR A 98 -0.78 -31.27 2.19
CA THR A 98 0.09 -30.10 2.42
C THR A 98 1.38 -30.17 1.61
N VAL A 99 1.95 -31.37 1.42
CA VAL A 99 3.11 -31.60 0.56
C VAL A 99 2.75 -31.35 -0.90
N VAL A 100 1.63 -31.91 -1.39
CA VAL A 100 1.13 -31.69 -2.75
C VAL A 100 0.86 -30.20 -3.01
N ASN A 101 0.24 -29.49 -2.06
CA ASN A 101 0.03 -28.05 -2.16
C ASN A 101 1.32 -27.22 -2.05
N GLY A 102 2.38 -27.78 -1.45
CA GLY A 102 3.72 -27.20 -1.43
C GLY A 102 4.37 -27.31 -2.81
N VAL A 103 4.39 -28.52 -3.38
CA VAL A 103 4.91 -28.81 -4.72
C VAL A 103 4.14 -28.00 -5.78
N PHE A 104 2.82 -27.93 -5.71
CA PHE A 104 2.02 -27.10 -6.63
C PHE A 104 2.36 -25.62 -6.55
N ARG A 105 2.68 -25.10 -5.36
CA ARG A 105 3.11 -23.70 -5.19
C ARG A 105 4.54 -23.44 -5.67
N GLU A 106 5.37 -24.47 -5.70
CA GLU A 106 6.73 -24.42 -6.22
C GLU A 106 6.72 -24.47 -7.75
N VAL A 107 6.02 -25.45 -8.32
CA VAL A 107 5.77 -25.55 -9.77
C VAL A 107 5.09 -24.29 -10.30
N LYS A 108 4.14 -23.70 -9.56
CA LYS A 108 3.50 -22.43 -9.97
C LYS A 108 4.39 -21.19 -9.80
N ARG A 109 5.42 -21.24 -8.96
CA ARG A 109 6.45 -20.19 -8.89
C ARG A 109 7.41 -20.27 -10.08
N ASP A 110 7.69 -21.49 -10.54
CA ASP A 110 8.58 -21.73 -11.70
C ASP A 110 7.84 -21.58 -13.04
N MET A 111 6.53 -21.81 -13.05
CA MET A 111 5.69 -21.67 -14.22
C MET A 111 5.30 -20.21 -14.44
N TRP A 112 6.21 -19.47 -15.08
CA TRP A 112 5.90 -18.14 -15.61
C TRP A 112 4.78 -18.25 -16.62
N THR A 113 3.65 -17.61 -16.34
CA THR A 113 2.57 -17.55 -17.33
C THR A 113 2.98 -16.61 -18.45
N ILE A 114 2.41 -16.80 -19.65
CA ILE A 114 2.64 -15.91 -20.79
C ILE A 114 2.37 -14.44 -20.41
N LYS A 115 1.38 -14.18 -19.55
CA LYS A 115 1.06 -12.83 -19.06
C LYS A 115 2.16 -12.25 -18.17
N ASP A 116 2.83 -13.06 -17.38
CA ASP A 116 3.94 -12.63 -16.52
C ASP A 116 5.16 -12.26 -17.37
N VAL A 117 5.46 -13.08 -18.39
CA VAL A 117 6.51 -12.79 -19.39
C VAL A 117 6.20 -11.50 -20.14
N GLU A 118 4.98 -11.30 -20.60
CA GLU A 118 4.55 -10.06 -21.28
C GLU A 118 4.67 -8.83 -20.38
N THR A 119 4.33 -8.97 -19.09
CA THR A 119 4.44 -7.88 -18.13
C THR A 119 5.91 -7.54 -17.85
N ALA A 120 6.77 -8.55 -17.74
CA ALA A 120 8.21 -8.35 -17.61
C ALA A 120 8.80 -7.68 -18.86
N ARG A 121 8.42 -8.13 -20.06
CA ARG A 121 8.83 -7.50 -21.34
C ARG A 121 8.47 -6.03 -21.37
N LYS A 122 7.24 -5.65 -21.03
CA LYS A 122 6.81 -4.24 -20.99
C LYS A 122 7.66 -3.40 -20.04
N LYS A 123 8.07 -3.94 -18.89
CA LYS A 123 8.96 -3.25 -17.95
C LYS A 123 10.37 -3.09 -18.52
N VAL A 124 10.90 -4.12 -19.17
CA VAL A 124 12.19 -4.09 -19.85
C VAL A 124 12.19 -3.05 -21.00
N ASP A 125 11.13 -2.99 -21.80
CA ASP A 125 11.00 -2.03 -22.91
C ASP A 125 11.05 -0.57 -22.40
N VAL A 126 10.46 -0.27 -21.24
CA VAL A 126 10.53 1.07 -20.62
C VAL A 126 11.97 1.40 -20.21
N ILE A 127 12.70 0.43 -19.66
CA ILE A 127 14.11 0.61 -19.28
C ILE A 127 14.97 0.85 -20.52
N ILE A 128 14.79 0.05 -21.57
CA ILE A 128 15.51 0.21 -22.84
C ILE A 128 15.29 1.61 -23.41
N LYS A 129 14.05 2.11 -23.46
CA LYS A 129 13.76 3.47 -23.94
C LYS A 129 14.49 4.55 -23.15
N ARG A 130 14.52 4.42 -21.81
CA ARG A 130 15.25 5.37 -20.95
C ARG A 130 16.75 5.30 -21.19
N LEU A 131 17.30 4.11 -21.34
CA LEU A 131 18.73 3.92 -21.65
C LEU A 131 19.08 4.56 -22.99
N SER A 132 18.29 4.32 -24.04
CA SER A 132 18.50 4.95 -25.36
C SER A 132 18.47 6.47 -25.27
N GLN A 133 17.55 7.05 -24.48
CA GLN A 133 17.50 8.49 -24.29
C GLN A 133 18.78 9.02 -23.61
N VAL A 134 19.25 8.36 -22.56
CA VAL A 134 20.49 8.75 -21.85
C VAL A 134 21.71 8.65 -22.76
N VAL A 135 21.80 7.59 -23.56
CA VAL A 135 22.90 7.41 -24.53
C VAL A 135 22.90 8.54 -25.56
N ASN A 136 21.75 8.89 -26.12
CA ASN A 136 21.64 9.97 -27.09
C ASN A 136 22.05 11.31 -26.47
N MET A 137 21.58 11.63 -25.27
CA MET A 137 21.99 12.84 -24.55
C MET A 137 23.50 12.88 -24.32
N THR A 138 24.10 11.73 -23.97
CA THR A 138 25.55 11.62 -23.75
C THR A 138 26.30 11.89 -25.05
N MET A 139 25.87 11.30 -26.16
CA MET A 139 26.46 11.57 -27.48
C MET A 139 26.36 13.03 -27.88
N ASP A 140 25.21 13.67 -27.66
CA ASP A 140 25.03 15.10 -27.93
C ASP A 140 25.97 15.97 -27.08
N THR A 141 26.14 15.64 -25.79
CA THR A 141 27.08 16.37 -24.92
C THR A 141 28.52 16.20 -25.36
N CYS A 142 28.93 14.99 -25.76
CA CYS A 142 30.27 14.73 -26.30
C CYS A 142 30.50 15.55 -27.58
N GLN A 143 29.51 15.64 -28.46
CA GLN A 143 29.59 16.43 -29.68
C GLN A 143 29.71 17.94 -29.39
N GLN A 144 28.94 18.44 -28.41
CA GLN A 144 29.04 19.83 -27.96
C GLN A 144 30.42 20.14 -27.39
N LEU A 145 30.97 19.24 -26.56
CA LEU A 145 32.31 19.38 -25.99
C LEU A 145 33.38 19.42 -27.09
N HIS A 146 33.28 18.55 -28.09
CA HIS A 146 34.18 18.54 -29.23
C HIS A 146 34.14 19.86 -30.02
N ASN A 147 32.95 20.40 -30.25
CA ASN A 147 32.78 21.67 -30.95
C ASN A 147 33.37 22.85 -30.16
N LEU A 148 33.19 22.85 -28.83
CA LEU A 148 33.79 23.85 -27.96
C LEU A 148 35.31 23.76 -27.97
N HIS A 149 35.87 22.55 -27.86
CA HIS A 149 37.31 22.34 -27.92
C HIS A 149 37.90 22.87 -29.23
N LYS A 150 37.29 22.55 -30.38
CA LYS A 150 37.69 23.13 -31.67
C LYS A 150 37.67 24.65 -31.67
N LYS A 151 36.61 25.26 -31.13
CA LYS A 151 36.50 26.73 -31.04
C LYS A 151 37.64 27.33 -30.20
N TYR A 152 37.95 26.72 -29.05
CA TYR A 152 39.06 27.16 -28.20
C TYR A 152 40.41 27.08 -28.92
N GLU A 153 40.68 25.98 -29.64
CA GLU A 153 41.90 25.84 -30.44
C GLU A 153 42.01 26.96 -31.51
N TYR A 154 40.94 27.23 -32.25
CA TYR A 154 40.93 28.32 -33.24
C TYR A 154 41.16 29.69 -32.62
N GLU A 155 40.53 29.99 -31.48
CA GLU A 155 40.72 31.25 -30.76
C GLU A 155 42.15 31.40 -30.23
N TYR A 156 42.73 30.30 -29.74
CA TYR A 156 44.12 30.26 -29.29
C TYR A 156 45.09 30.53 -30.45
N GLU A 157 44.93 29.84 -31.57
CA GLU A 157 45.75 30.06 -32.77
C GLU A 157 45.61 31.50 -33.29
N ALA A 158 44.39 32.02 -33.36
CA ALA A 158 44.14 33.40 -33.78
C ALA A 158 44.81 34.43 -32.84
N ALA A 159 44.79 34.18 -31.53
CA ALA A 159 45.48 35.02 -30.55
C ALA A 159 47.01 34.96 -30.72
N GLN A 160 47.57 33.79 -31.00
CA GLN A 160 49.00 33.63 -31.29
C GLN A 160 49.41 34.34 -32.58
N ILE A 161 48.60 34.26 -33.64
CA ILE A 161 48.82 34.98 -34.89
C ILE A 161 48.81 36.49 -34.65
N LYS A 162 47.84 37.02 -33.89
CA LYS A 162 47.79 38.45 -33.53
C LYS A 162 49.03 38.90 -32.75
N LYS A 163 49.49 38.10 -31.77
CA LYS A 163 50.74 38.40 -31.02
C LYS A 163 51.95 38.44 -31.94
N ARG A 164 52.11 37.45 -32.83
CA ARG A 164 53.21 37.43 -33.81
C ARG A 164 53.16 38.61 -34.77
N ALA A 165 51.97 38.97 -35.26
CA ALA A 165 51.77 40.13 -36.13
C ALA A 165 52.11 41.46 -35.42
N SER A 166 51.79 41.59 -34.13
CA SER A 166 52.18 42.78 -33.35
C SER A 166 53.68 42.89 -33.08
N PHE A 167 54.39 41.76 -33.01
CA PHE A 167 55.85 41.72 -32.79
C PHE A 167 56.65 41.99 -34.07
N ASN A 168 56.12 41.61 -35.23
CA ASN A 168 56.76 41.79 -36.54
C ASN A 168 56.39 43.10 -37.26
N ASN A 169 55.89 44.12 -36.56
CA ASN A 169 55.64 45.43 -37.15
C ASN A 169 56.82 46.39 -36.85
N PRO A 170 57.79 46.57 -37.77
CA PRO A 170 59.03 47.29 -37.49
C PRO A 170 58.88 48.83 -37.49
N PHE A 171 57.67 49.35 -37.72
CA PHE A 171 57.41 50.79 -37.72
C PHE A 171 56.37 51.15 -36.65
N PRO A 172 56.79 51.68 -35.49
CA PRO A 172 55.85 52.37 -34.62
C PRO A 172 55.34 53.58 -35.39
N LYS A 173 54.01 53.73 -35.48
CA LYS A 173 53.39 54.89 -36.13
C LYS A 173 53.89 56.15 -35.41
N CYS A 174 54.68 56.95 -36.12
CA CYS A 174 55.07 58.30 -35.72
C CYS A 174 53.84 59.20 -35.53
#